data_AF-A0A2H0YVZ0-F1
#
_entry.id   AF-A0A2H0YVZ0-F1
#
_cell.length_a   1.000
_cell.length_b   1.000
_cell.length_c   1.000
_cell.angle_alpha   90.00
_cell.angle_beta   90.00
_cell.angle_gamma   90.00
#
_symmetry.space_group_name_H-M   'P 1'
#
loop_
_entity.id
_entity.type
_entity.pdbx_description
1 polymer ?
#
loop_
_entity_poly.entity_id
_entity_poly.type
_entity_poly.pdbx_seq_one_letter_code
_entity_poly.pdbx_strand_id
1 'polypeptide(L)' 'MYPTSSESLNKETNDKVYFFTPAFHPLDNFSAHAIYLWGLDFPTAEHAFQWKKFSKIRPDVAKKILTSKVPT' A
#
# COMPACT_ATOMS: atom_id res chain seq x y z
N MET A 1 -20.56 -6.41 -9.90
CA MET A 1 -20.47 -5.32 -10.89
C MET A 1 -19.06 -4.78 -10.80
N TYR A 2 -18.24 -4.94 -11.85
CA TYR A 2 -16.92 -4.33 -11.88
C TYR A 2 -17.07 -2.81 -11.96
N PRO A 3 -16.26 -2.04 -11.23
CA PRO A 3 -16.32 -0.58 -11.30
C PRO A 3 -16.08 -0.13 -12.73
N THR A 4 -16.97 0.71 -13.25
CA THR A 4 -16.85 1.29 -14.59
C THR A 4 -15.51 2.02 -14.69
N SER A 5 -14.68 1.68 -15.68
CA SER A 5 -13.39 2.36 -15.89
C SER A 5 -13.65 3.85 -16.08
N SER A 6 -13.27 4.69 -15.12
CA SER A 6 -13.45 6.14 -15.28
C SER A 6 -12.50 6.62 -16.37
N GLU A 7 -13.06 7.15 -17.45
CA GLU A 7 -12.42 8.13 -18.34
C GLU A 7 -10.95 7.85 -18.67
N SER A 8 -10.64 6.66 -19.18
CA SER A 8 -9.28 6.26 -19.64
C SER A 8 -8.22 6.04 -18.54
N LEU A 9 -8.55 6.17 -17.26
CA LEU A 9 -7.62 5.94 -16.14
C LEU A 9 -7.43 4.45 -15.79
N ASN A 10 -8.38 3.62 -16.19
CA ASN A 10 -8.23 2.17 -16.13
C ASN A 10 -8.43 1.59 -17.52
N LYS A 11 -7.65 0.57 -17.86
CA LYS A 11 -7.72 -0.12 -19.15
C LYS A 11 -7.37 -1.58 -18.97
N GLU A 12 -8.10 -2.46 -19.64
CA GLU A 12 -7.77 -3.88 -19.75
C GLU A 12 -7.45 -4.22 -21.20
N THR A 13 -6.44 -5.04 -21.42
CA THR A 13 -6.12 -5.71 -22.68
C THR A 13 -6.16 -7.22 -22.45
N ASN A 14 -6.06 -8.02 -23.51
CA ASN A 14 -6.06 -9.49 -23.39
C ASN A 14 -4.93 -10.02 -22.47
N ASP A 15 -3.89 -9.23 -22.23
CA ASP A 15 -2.68 -9.60 -21.51
C ASP A 15 -2.37 -8.72 -20.28
N LYS A 16 -3.04 -7.57 -20.10
CA LYS A 16 -2.67 -6.58 -19.08
C LYS A 16 -3.87 -5.86 -18.47
N VAL A 17 -3.69 -5.42 -17.23
CA VAL A 17 -4.62 -4.54 -16.52
C VAL A 17 -3.87 -3.28 -16.08
N TYR A 18 -4.40 -2.13 -16.43
CA TYR A 18 -3.96 -0.81 -16.01
C TYR A 18 -5.02 -0.22 -15.09
N PHE A 19 -4.61 0.25 -13.91
CA PHE A 19 -5.52 0.83 -12.94
C PHE A 19 -4.90 2.03 -12.24
N PHE A 20 -5.71 3.06 -12.01
CA PHE A 20 -5.32 4.26 -11.27
C PHE A 20 -6.45 4.87 -10.43
N THR A 21 -7.64 4.26 -10.42
CA THR A 21 -8.82 4.87 -9.79
C THR A 21 -9.15 4.27 -8.43
N PRO A 22 -9.92 5.00 -7.58
CA PRO A 22 -10.34 4.54 -6.25
C PRO A 22 -10.86 3.11 -6.17
N ALA A 23 -11.56 2.65 -7.21
CA ALA A 23 -12.19 1.35 -7.22
C ALA A 23 -11.18 0.18 -7.29
N PHE A 24 -9.94 0.44 -7.70
CA PHE A 24 -8.85 -0.53 -7.72
C PHE A 24 -7.79 -0.25 -6.65
N HIS A 25 -8.05 0.68 -5.72
CA HIS A 25 -7.13 0.96 -4.61
C HIS A 25 -6.72 -0.30 -3.84
N PRO A 26 -7.54 -1.34 -3.61
CA PRO A 26 -7.06 -2.54 -2.93
C PRO A 26 -5.84 -3.23 -3.58
N LEU A 27 -5.56 -2.96 -4.86
CA LEU A 27 -4.38 -3.47 -5.57
C LEU A 27 -3.14 -2.57 -5.41
N ASP A 28 -3.30 -1.37 -4.85
CA ASP A 28 -2.25 -0.41 -4.57
C ASP A 28 -1.62 -0.68 -3.19
N ASN A 29 -0.29 -0.65 -3.12
CA ASN A 29 0.47 -0.82 -1.86
C ASN A 29 0.33 0.37 -0.89
N PHE A 30 -0.13 1.53 -1.38
CA PHE A 30 -0.49 2.69 -0.59
C PHE A 30 -1.93 2.65 -0.06
N SER A 31 -2.68 1.61 -0.42
CA SER A 31 -4.05 1.47 0.07
C SER A 31 -4.08 1.33 1.58
N ALA A 32 -5.07 1.98 2.19
CA ALA A 32 -5.27 2.03 3.64
C ALA A 32 -5.87 0.73 4.20
N HIS A 33 -5.37 -0.41 3.73
CA HIS A 33 -5.71 -1.72 4.25
C HIS A 33 -4.61 -2.13 5.22
N ALA A 34 -5.00 -2.21 6.50
CA ALA A 34 -4.07 -2.63 7.53
C ALA A 34 -3.63 -4.09 7.32
N ILE A 35 -2.36 -4.36 7.60
CA ILE A 35 -1.77 -5.69 7.51
C ILE A 35 -1.07 -6.06 8.81
N TYR A 36 -1.15 -7.33 9.18
CA TYR A 36 -0.42 -7.90 10.31
C TYR A 36 0.76 -8.72 9.80
N LEU A 37 1.98 -8.33 10.18
CA LEU A 37 3.20 -9.00 9.74
C LEU A 37 4.30 -8.91 10.79
N TRP A 38 5.05 -10.01 11.00
CA TRP A 38 6.13 -10.09 11.99
C TRP A 38 5.72 -9.71 13.43
N GLY A 39 4.46 -9.97 13.79
CA GLY A 39 3.95 -9.64 15.11
C GLY A 39 3.49 -8.18 15.28
N LEU A 40 3.48 -7.39 14.20
CA LEU A 40 3.17 -5.96 14.21
C LEU A 40 2.03 -5.63 13.24
N ASP A 41 1.21 -4.65 13.62
CA ASP A 41 0.19 -4.07 12.76
C ASP A 41 0.73 -2.86 11.99
N PHE A 42 0.53 -2.85 10.68
CA PHE A 42 0.92 -1.76 9.79
C PHE A 42 -0.31 -1.17 9.09
N PRO A 43 -0.45 0.17 9.02
CA PRO A 43 -1.59 0.81 8.34
C PRO A 43 -1.67 0.52 6.83
N THR A 44 -0.53 0.33 6.18
CA THR A 44 -0.41 0.01 4.76
C THR A 44 0.78 -0.93 4.51
N ALA A 45 0.85 -1.53 3.33
CA ALA A 45 2.00 -2.34 2.93
C ALA A 45 3.30 -1.51 2.85
N GLU A 46 3.21 -0.23 2.47
CA GLU A 46 4.36 0.68 2.45
C GLU A 46 4.98 0.89 3.84
N HIS A 47 4.15 1.01 4.89
CA HIS A 47 4.65 1.09 6.27
C HIS A 47 5.46 -0.16 6.65
N ALA A 48 4.97 -1.35 6.31
CA ALA A 48 5.68 -2.60 6.57
C ALA A 48 7.01 -2.66 5.81
N PHE A 49 7.01 -2.23 4.54
CA PHE A 49 8.20 -2.21 3.69
C PHE A 49 9.28 -1.28 4.26
N GLN A 50 8.95 -0.01 4.52
CA GLN A 50 9.89 0.97 5.05
C GLN A 50 10.35 0.59 6.46
N TRP A 51 9.44 0.07 7.31
CA TRP A 51 9.83 -0.43 8.62
C TRP A 51 10.89 -1.52 8.51
N LYS A 52 10.68 -2.50 7.62
CA LYS A 52 11.64 -3.60 7.44
C LYS A 52 13.00 -3.10 6.99
N LYS A 53 13.02 -2.17 6.02
CA LYS A 53 14.23 -1.53 5.49
C LYS A 53 15.10 -0.91 6.60
N PHE A 54 14.48 -0.24 7.58
CA PHE A 54 15.22 0.44 8.65
C PHE A 54 15.36 -0.35 9.96
N SER A 55 14.55 -1.39 10.16
CA SER A 55 14.45 -2.14 11.43
C SER A 55 15.79 -2.56 12.04
N LYS A 56 16.78 -2.92 11.21
CA LYS A 56 18.11 -3.39 11.66
C LYS A 56 19.20 -2.31 11.68
N ILE A 57 19.05 -1.25 10.89
CA ILE A 57 20.10 -0.24 10.67
C ILE A 57 19.80 1.10 11.35
N ARG A 58 18.51 1.46 11.47
CA ARG A 58 18.02 2.71 12.05
C ARG A 58 16.74 2.46 12.84
N PRO A 59 16.83 1.83 14.03
CA PRO A 59 15.66 1.50 14.84
C PRO A 59 14.84 2.73 15.25
N ASP A 60 15.48 3.89 15.37
CA ASP A 60 14.83 5.18 15.64
C ASP A 60 13.87 5.58 14.51
N VAL A 61 14.27 5.37 13.26
CA VAL A 61 13.44 5.62 12.07
C VAL A 61 12.34 4.57 11.97
N ALA A 62 12.67 3.29 12.18
CA ALA A 62 11.68 2.21 12.16
C ALA A 62 10.56 2.43 13.19
N LYS A 63 10.92 2.91 14.39
CA LYS A 63 9.92 3.26 15.42
C LYS A 63 9.00 4.38 14.94
N LYS A 64 9.54 5.43 14.31
CA LYS A 64 8.72 6.53 13.75
C LYS A 64 7.76 6.04 12.67
N ILE A 65 8.24 5.17 11.77
CA ILE A 65 7.40 4.56 10.72
C ILE A 65 6.27 3.75 11.35
N LEU A 66 6.56 2.87 12.31
CA LEU A 66 5.53 2.05 12.96
C LEU A 66 4.47 2.89 13.68
N THR A 67 4.86 4.03 14.27
CA THR A 67 3.92 4.93 14.96
C THR A 67 3.20 5.91 14.03
N SER A 68 3.64 6.04 12.77
CA SER A 68 2.96 6.89 11.79
C SER A 68 1.61 6.27 11.42
N LYS A 69 0.58 7.12 11.36
CA LYS A 69 -0.76 6.73 10.89
C LYS A 69 -1.06 7.27 9.49
N VAL A 70 -0.14 8.05 8.93
CA VAL A 70 -0.28 8.68 7.61
C VAL A 70 0.57 7.90 6.63
N PRO A 71 -0.01 7.37 5.53
CA PRO A 71 0.76 6.85 4.40
C PRO A 71 1.67 7.97 3.87
N THR A 72 2.98 7.80 3.95
CA THR A 72 3.98 8.66 3.31
C THR A 72 4.16 8.29 1.86
#